data_AF-A0A0D2KFR1-F1
#
_entry.id   AF-A0A0D2KFR1-F1
#
_cell.length_a   1.000
_cell.length_b   1.000
_cell.length_c   1.000
_cell.angle_alpha   90.00
_cell.angle_beta   90.00
_cell.angle_gamma   90.00
#
_symmetry.space_group_name_H-M   'P 1'
#
loop_
_entity.id
_entity.type
_entity.pdbx_description
1 polymer ?
#
loop_
_entity_poly.entity_id
_entity_poly.type
_entity_poly.pdbx_seq_one_letter_code
_entity_poly.pdbx_strand_id
1 'polypeptide(L)'
;GKSFDFLKQHGCTHVINDIMEKGTTDNFSTRPGEGFQQEAAQAYAQTNGKRAEIQMVRIDERQEAIAFIRMTIDNARKASELDGNSSNLDPDCDPENAELHEPAVEDASAAERTWKFGSLENRKKITSRILEENMARLDPDYKSFDQRLRAFIANSLPEDALRYEDEIYASTFPYDSMSIRRFKCVYLTYQSVVDWTEQRDILRCNPDFHGRSRHDCVIINDDAPGITMSRIQDLIRCWLPSGKVIDVALIHGFSPSKWRPRTVWKGCRVIEEDKISSFVLMEYVVRGCLVCPVSGREGELTNYIVDTIDSDMLLRVNGWE
;
A
#
# COMPACT_ATOMS: atom_id res chain seq x y z
N GLY A 1 19.91 72.58 12.84
CA GLY A 1 20.72 72.32 11.62
C GLY A 1 19.87 71.50 10.67
N LYS A 2 19.91 71.80 9.36
CA LYS A 2 19.12 71.04 8.37
C LYS A 2 19.71 69.63 8.20
N SER A 3 18.86 68.60 8.29
CA SER A 3 19.22 67.21 7.98
C SER A 3 19.17 67.01 6.46
N PHE A 4 20.22 66.44 5.89
CA PHE A 4 20.35 66.18 4.46
C PHE A 4 20.34 64.67 4.21
N ASP A 5 19.15 64.07 4.26
CA ASP A 5 18.93 62.70 3.79
C ASP A 5 18.63 62.73 2.29
N PHE A 6 19.67 62.88 1.48
CA PHE A 6 19.58 62.63 0.04
C PHE A 6 20.15 61.24 -0.25
N LEU A 7 19.44 60.41 -1.04
CA LEU A 7 20.08 59.28 -1.69
C LEU A 7 21.28 59.82 -2.48
N LYS A 8 22.47 59.24 -2.25
CA LYS A 8 23.73 59.67 -2.90
C LYS A 8 23.49 59.86 -4.39
N GLN A 9 23.60 61.11 -4.87
CA GLN A 9 23.43 61.50 -6.28
C GLN A 9 24.34 60.75 -7.28
N HIS A 10 25.26 59.91 -6.78
CA HIS A 10 26.13 59.07 -7.58
C HIS A 10 25.41 57.90 -8.29
N GLY A 11 24.18 57.55 -7.88
CA GLY A 11 23.36 56.57 -8.61
C GLY A 11 23.04 57.01 -10.04
N CYS A 12 22.80 58.31 -10.26
CA CYS A 12 22.53 58.84 -11.60
C CYS A 12 23.75 58.79 -12.52
N THR A 13 24.97 58.83 -11.96
CA THR A 13 26.21 58.75 -12.76
C THR A 13 26.42 57.35 -13.32
N HIS A 14 26.03 56.32 -12.57
CA HIS A 14 26.20 54.93 -12.98
C HIS A 14 24.98 54.35 -13.69
N VAL A 15 23.80 55.00 -13.62
CA VAL A 15 22.57 54.52 -14.28
C VAL A 15 22.76 54.17 -15.74
N ILE A 16 23.50 54.98 -16.51
CA ILE A 16 23.71 54.71 -17.94
C ILE A 16 24.61 53.49 -18.12
N ASN A 17 25.70 53.39 -17.34
CA ASN A 17 26.60 52.24 -17.40
C ASN A 17 25.92 50.96 -16.88
N ASP A 18 25.15 51.04 -15.80
CA ASP A 18 24.37 49.92 -15.28
C ASP A 18 23.33 49.42 -16.29
N ILE A 19 22.63 50.32 -17.02
CA ILE A 19 21.72 49.92 -18.10
C ILE A 19 22.48 49.29 -19.27
N MET A 20 23.65 49.82 -19.64
CA MET A 20 24.44 49.27 -20.75
C MET A 20 25.11 47.93 -20.40
N GLU A 21 25.58 47.76 -19.17
CA GLU A 21 26.27 46.56 -18.70
C GLU A 21 25.29 45.45 -18.27
N LYS A 22 24.17 45.80 -17.62
CA LYS A 22 23.23 44.85 -17.01
C LYS A 22 21.87 44.78 -17.71
N GLY A 23 21.60 45.70 -18.64
CA GLY A 23 20.31 45.79 -19.35
C GLY A 23 19.22 46.50 -18.55
N THR A 24 18.02 46.59 -19.11
CA THR A 24 16.83 47.07 -18.39
C THR A 24 16.32 46.00 -17.42
N THR A 25 15.69 46.42 -16.32
CA THR A 25 15.08 45.50 -15.34
C THR A 25 13.84 44.78 -15.86
N ASP A 26 13.45 45.00 -17.11
CA ASP A 26 12.26 44.40 -17.72
C ASP A 26 12.35 42.86 -17.75
N ASN A 27 13.57 42.32 -17.78
CA ASN A 27 13.84 40.87 -17.73
C ASN A 27 14.24 40.37 -16.32
N PHE A 28 14.29 41.25 -15.30
CA PHE A 28 14.54 40.88 -13.89
C PHE A 28 13.26 40.44 -13.16
N SER A 29 12.26 39.97 -13.91
CA SER A 29 11.03 39.42 -13.39
C SER A 29 11.17 37.90 -13.26
N THR A 30 10.79 37.34 -12.12
CA THR A 30 10.70 35.88 -11.93
C THR A 30 9.43 35.27 -12.55
N ARG A 31 8.51 36.09 -13.08
CA ARG A 31 7.24 35.66 -13.69
C ARG A 31 7.41 34.62 -14.82
N PRO A 32 8.43 34.68 -15.71
CA PRO A 32 8.64 33.65 -16.71
C PRO A 32 8.87 32.25 -16.12
N GLY A 33 9.47 32.16 -14.92
CA GLY A 33 9.68 30.90 -14.20
C GLY A 33 8.50 30.46 -13.35
N GLU A 34 7.51 31.33 -13.13
CA GLU A 34 6.33 31.04 -12.30
C GLU A 34 5.42 30.00 -12.93
N GLY A 35 5.24 30.04 -14.27
CA GLY A 35 4.44 29.05 -15.00
C GLY A 35 4.99 27.63 -14.83
N PHE A 36 6.31 27.48 -14.99
CA PHE A 36 6.99 26.19 -14.77
C PHE A 36 6.82 25.66 -13.34
N GLN A 37 6.86 26.55 -12.34
CA GLN A 37 6.64 26.17 -10.94
C GLN A 37 5.21 25.68 -10.68
N GLN A 38 4.21 26.27 -11.35
CA GLN A 38 2.81 25.84 -11.25
C GLN A 38 2.62 24.43 -11.85
N GLU A 39 3.18 24.18 -13.03
CA GLU A 39 3.14 22.86 -13.68
C GLU A 39 3.85 21.80 -12.84
N ALA A 40 5.04 22.12 -12.32
CA ALA A 40 5.75 21.23 -11.40
C ALA A 40 4.95 20.93 -10.13
N ALA A 41 4.26 21.91 -9.55
CA ALA A 41 3.40 21.71 -8.39
C ALA A 41 2.19 20.81 -8.72
N GLN A 42 1.55 21.01 -9.86
CA GLN A 42 0.44 20.18 -10.34
C GLN A 42 0.88 18.74 -10.63
N ALA A 43 2.05 18.57 -11.25
CA ALA A 43 2.64 17.26 -11.49
C ALA A 43 2.98 16.56 -10.16
N TYR A 44 3.55 17.29 -9.19
CA TYR A 44 3.85 16.75 -7.86
C TYR A 44 2.59 16.29 -7.14
N ALA A 45 1.49 17.06 -7.19
CA ALA A 45 0.22 16.71 -6.55
C ALA A 45 -0.42 15.42 -7.07
N GLN A 46 -0.07 15.01 -8.30
CA GLN A 46 -0.52 13.75 -8.91
C GLN A 46 0.37 12.55 -8.52
N THR A 47 1.50 12.79 -7.86
CA THR A 47 2.39 11.71 -7.40
C THR A 47 1.95 11.17 -6.05
N ASN A 48 2.48 10.00 -5.69
CA ASN A 48 2.34 9.46 -4.33
C ASN A 48 3.33 10.11 -3.32
N GLY A 49 3.98 11.22 -3.67
CA GLY A 49 4.95 11.95 -2.85
C GLY A 49 6.32 11.29 -2.68
N LYS A 50 6.57 10.11 -3.27
CA LYS A 50 7.81 9.34 -3.11
C LYS A 50 8.55 9.16 -4.43
N ARG A 51 9.83 9.51 -4.50
CA ARG A 51 10.58 9.57 -5.78
C ARG A 51 9.77 10.35 -6.82
N ALA A 52 9.21 11.47 -6.37
CA ALA A 52 8.24 12.26 -7.12
C ALA A 52 8.85 12.78 -8.42
N GLU A 53 10.15 13.04 -8.43
CA GLU A 53 10.89 13.50 -9.61
C GLU A 53 10.74 12.55 -10.81
N ILE A 54 10.88 11.23 -10.63
CA ILE A 54 10.73 10.26 -11.74
C ILE A 54 9.27 10.18 -12.20
N GLN A 55 8.32 10.31 -11.27
CA GLN A 55 6.90 10.30 -11.59
C GLN A 55 6.50 11.56 -12.34
N MET A 56 6.98 12.72 -11.90
CA MET A 56 6.76 14.01 -12.54
C MET A 56 7.34 14.02 -13.96
N VAL A 57 8.55 13.48 -14.18
CA VAL A 57 9.12 13.33 -15.53
C VAL A 57 8.21 12.49 -16.43
N ARG A 58 7.65 11.38 -15.92
CA ARG A 58 6.71 10.56 -16.69
C ARG A 58 5.36 11.24 -16.94
N ILE A 59 4.91 12.07 -16.00
CA ILE A 59 3.68 12.85 -16.14
C ILE A 59 3.87 13.89 -17.23
N ASP A 60 4.99 14.62 -17.17
CA ASP A 60 5.41 15.61 -18.17
C ASP A 60 5.52 14.98 -19.56
N GLU A 61 6.25 13.87 -19.70
CA GLU A 61 6.36 13.12 -20.97
C GLU A 61 4.99 12.72 -21.54
N ARG A 62 4.06 12.28 -20.69
CA ARG A 62 2.68 11.93 -21.11
C ARG A 62 1.87 13.16 -21.48
N GLN A 63 2.02 14.26 -20.73
CA GLN A 63 1.33 15.51 -21.01
C GLN A 63 1.79 16.09 -22.35
N GLU A 64 3.08 16.05 -22.65
CA GLU A 64 3.65 16.42 -23.95
C GLU A 64 3.10 15.54 -25.08
N ALA A 65 3.05 14.22 -24.90
CA ALA A 65 2.45 13.32 -25.89
C ALA A 65 0.95 13.64 -26.15
N ILE A 66 0.19 13.92 -25.09
CA ILE A 66 -1.23 14.32 -25.20
C ILE A 66 -1.36 15.67 -25.90
N ALA A 67 -0.52 16.65 -25.56
CA ALA A 67 -0.51 17.98 -26.17
C ALA A 67 -0.19 17.88 -27.66
N PHE A 68 0.79 17.06 -28.04
CA PHE A 68 1.12 16.81 -29.44
C PHE A 68 -0.05 16.19 -30.21
N ILE A 69 -0.70 15.17 -29.66
CA ILE A 69 -1.88 14.53 -30.29
C ILE A 69 -3.01 15.55 -30.46
N ARG A 70 -3.30 16.34 -29.42
CA ARG A 70 -4.34 17.39 -29.47
C ARG A 70 -4.02 18.45 -30.52
N MET A 71 -2.79 18.96 -30.53
CA MET A 71 -2.34 19.94 -31.53
C MET A 71 -2.46 19.38 -32.95
N THR A 72 -2.13 18.10 -33.15
CA THR A 72 -2.29 17.44 -34.45
C THR A 72 -3.76 17.37 -34.89
N ILE A 73 -4.68 17.00 -33.98
CA ILE A 73 -6.13 16.97 -34.25
C ILE A 73 -6.66 18.37 -34.54
N ASP A 74 -6.29 19.36 -33.73
CA ASP A 74 -6.74 20.75 -33.90
C ASP A 74 -6.26 21.35 -35.22
N ASN A 75 -5.03 21.04 -35.63
CA ASN A 75 -4.50 21.47 -36.92
C ASN A 75 -5.22 20.79 -38.08
N ALA A 76 -5.53 19.50 -37.98
CA ALA A 76 -6.32 18.80 -39.00
C ALA A 76 -7.75 19.38 -39.10
N ARG A 77 -8.39 19.65 -37.96
CA ARG A 77 -9.72 20.29 -37.93
C ARG A 77 -9.70 21.68 -38.57
N LYS A 78 -8.71 22.51 -38.23
CA LYS A 78 -8.54 23.84 -38.84
C LYS A 78 -8.29 23.75 -40.35
N ALA A 79 -7.49 22.78 -40.80
CA ALA A 79 -7.27 22.55 -42.23
C ALA A 79 -8.57 22.15 -42.94
N SER A 80 -9.37 21.26 -42.35
CA SER A 80 -10.69 20.90 -42.88
C SER A 80 -11.70 22.05 -42.86
N GLU A 81 -11.65 22.94 -41.86
CA GLU A 81 -12.47 24.16 -41.79
C GLU A 81 -12.06 25.19 -42.86
N LEU A 82 -10.78 25.24 -43.25
CA LEU A 82 -10.26 26.11 -44.31
C LEU A 82 -10.52 25.56 -45.72
N ASP A 83 -10.51 24.24 -45.90
CA ASP A 83 -10.80 23.58 -47.18
C ASP A 83 -12.32 23.39 -47.42
N GLY A 84 -13.16 23.61 -46.40
CA GLY A 84 -14.60 23.36 -46.42
C GLY A 84 -15.48 24.60 -46.68
N ASN A 85 -15.44 25.16 -47.90
CA ASN A 85 -16.59 25.90 -48.47
C ASN A 85 -17.37 25.01 -49.47
N SER A 86 -17.64 23.77 -49.07
CA SER A 86 -18.56 22.86 -49.75
C SER A 86 -18.95 21.72 -48.82
N SER A 87 -20.28 21.54 -48.71
CA SER A 87 -21.01 20.39 -48.16
C SER A 87 -20.87 20.09 -46.67
N ASN A 88 -21.96 20.44 -45.96
CA ASN A 88 -22.48 19.73 -44.79
C ASN A 88 -22.35 18.21 -44.96
N LEU A 89 -21.71 17.54 -44.02
CA LEU A 89 -22.04 16.15 -43.64
C LEU A 89 -21.71 15.96 -42.15
N ASP A 90 -22.73 15.50 -41.43
CA ASP A 90 -22.66 14.99 -40.05
C ASP A 90 -21.59 13.92 -39.87
N PRO A 91 -21.08 13.78 -38.64
CA PRO A 91 -20.71 12.47 -38.14
C PRO A 91 -21.41 12.20 -36.81
N ASP A 92 -22.59 11.58 -36.88
CA ASP A 92 -22.96 10.57 -35.89
C ASP A 92 -22.01 9.39 -36.08
N CYS A 93 -21.16 9.13 -35.09
CA CYS A 93 -20.50 7.84 -34.86
C CYS A 93 -19.97 7.83 -33.43
N ASP A 94 -20.83 7.35 -32.53
CA ASP A 94 -20.49 6.87 -31.21
C ASP A 94 -19.40 5.78 -31.31
N PRO A 95 -18.26 5.89 -30.61
CA PRO A 95 -17.40 4.75 -30.40
C PRO A 95 -17.90 4.01 -29.16
N GLU A 96 -18.72 2.97 -29.37
CA GLU A 96 -18.83 1.86 -28.43
C GLU A 96 -17.44 1.24 -28.25
N ASN A 97 -16.71 1.73 -27.25
CA ASN A 97 -15.62 1.00 -26.63
C ASN A 97 -16.09 0.60 -25.24
N ALA A 98 -16.97 -0.41 -25.21
CA ALA A 98 -17.23 -1.18 -24.02
C ALA A 98 -15.95 -1.96 -23.70
N GLU A 99 -15.02 -1.34 -22.98
CA GLU A 99 -14.05 -2.08 -22.21
C GLU A 99 -14.84 -3.04 -21.32
N LEU A 100 -14.68 -4.34 -21.62
CA LEU A 100 -15.13 -5.44 -20.79
C LEU A 100 -14.42 -5.31 -19.44
N HIS A 101 -14.96 -4.47 -18.57
CA HIS A 101 -14.80 -4.59 -17.14
C HIS A 101 -15.35 -5.98 -16.79
N GLU A 102 -14.44 -6.95 -16.59
CA GLU A 102 -14.81 -8.16 -15.87
C GLU A 102 -15.51 -7.68 -14.58
N PRO A 103 -16.75 -8.11 -14.33
CA PRO A 103 -17.40 -7.73 -13.09
C PRO A 103 -16.51 -8.25 -11.98
N ALA A 104 -16.04 -7.33 -11.14
CA ALA A 104 -15.64 -7.71 -9.80
C ALA A 104 -16.80 -8.54 -9.28
N VAL A 105 -16.53 -9.83 -9.04
CA VAL A 105 -17.49 -10.68 -8.35
C VAL A 105 -17.63 -10.05 -6.97
N GLU A 106 -18.59 -9.13 -6.85
CA GLU A 106 -19.08 -8.63 -5.60
C GLU A 106 -19.79 -9.82 -4.96
N ASP A 107 -18.97 -10.57 -4.23
CA ASP A 107 -19.40 -11.56 -3.29
C ASP A 107 -20.37 -10.85 -2.33
N ALA A 108 -21.67 -11.11 -2.45
CA ALA A 108 -22.75 -10.46 -1.71
C ALA A 108 -22.66 -10.65 -0.18
N SER A 109 -21.61 -11.32 0.31
CA SER A 109 -21.20 -11.41 1.72
C SER A 109 -20.20 -10.31 2.16
N ALA A 110 -19.80 -9.40 1.28
CA ALA A 110 -18.83 -8.34 1.57
C ALA A 110 -19.32 -7.33 2.63
N ALA A 111 -20.62 -7.25 2.90
CA ALA A 111 -21.20 -6.34 3.89
C ALA A 111 -20.90 -6.72 5.36
N GLU A 112 -20.44 -7.96 5.62
CA GLU A 112 -20.22 -8.46 6.99
C GLU A 112 -18.74 -8.66 7.34
N ARG A 113 -17.81 -8.54 6.39
CA ARG A 113 -16.38 -8.82 6.64
C ARG A 113 -15.67 -7.58 7.16
N THR A 114 -14.97 -7.72 8.28
CA THR A 114 -14.12 -6.68 8.87
C THR A 114 -12.83 -6.43 8.07
N TRP A 115 -12.51 -7.24 7.05
CA TRP A 115 -11.30 -7.06 6.24
C TRP A 115 -11.55 -7.17 4.73
N LYS A 116 -10.66 -6.54 3.95
CA LYS A 116 -10.58 -6.65 2.49
C LYS A 116 -9.14 -6.71 2.01
N PHE A 117 -8.76 -7.77 1.31
CA PHE A 117 -7.46 -7.84 0.66
C PHE A 117 -7.35 -6.90 -0.54
N GLY A 118 -6.14 -6.38 -0.74
CA GLY A 118 -5.77 -5.52 -1.87
C GLY A 118 -4.33 -5.80 -2.32
N SER A 119 -3.88 -5.06 -3.34
CA SER A 119 -2.53 -5.21 -3.91
C SER A 119 -2.23 -6.67 -4.27
N LEU A 120 -3.00 -7.21 -5.21
CA LEU A 120 -2.85 -8.58 -5.70
C LEU A 120 -1.46 -8.82 -6.27
N GLU A 121 -0.78 -9.89 -5.83
CA GLU A 121 0.57 -10.21 -6.33
C GLU A 121 0.53 -10.90 -7.70
N ASN A 122 -0.36 -11.90 -7.87
CA ASN A 122 -0.48 -12.68 -9.10
C ASN A 122 -1.94 -12.93 -9.47
N ARG A 123 -2.31 -12.71 -10.76
CA ARG A 123 -3.67 -12.96 -11.25
C ARG A 123 -4.03 -14.44 -11.28
N LYS A 124 -3.06 -15.31 -11.60
CA LYS A 124 -3.27 -16.76 -11.69
C LYS A 124 -3.37 -17.38 -10.29
N LYS A 125 -4.41 -18.19 -10.06
CA LYS A 125 -4.49 -19.05 -8.88
C LYS A 125 -3.48 -20.19 -9.03
N ILE A 126 -2.77 -20.51 -7.96
CA ILE A 126 -1.78 -21.60 -7.93
C ILE A 126 -2.10 -22.54 -6.77
N THR A 127 -1.53 -23.74 -6.75
CA THR A 127 -1.64 -24.63 -5.58
C THR A 127 -0.62 -24.23 -4.52
N SER A 128 -0.89 -24.60 -3.27
CA SER A 128 0.03 -24.41 -2.14
C SER A 128 1.38 -25.09 -2.33
N ARG A 129 1.43 -26.24 -3.00
CA ARG A 129 2.70 -26.93 -3.35
C ARG A 129 3.55 -26.13 -4.32
N ILE A 130 2.92 -25.57 -5.37
CA ILE A 130 3.64 -24.71 -6.33
C ILE A 130 4.16 -23.45 -5.64
N LEU A 131 3.39 -22.88 -4.70
CA LEU A 131 3.86 -21.74 -3.93
C LEU A 131 5.09 -22.10 -3.08
N GLU A 132 5.05 -23.25 -2.38
CA GLU A 132 6.17 -23.76 -1.61
C GLU A 132 7.42 -23.97 -2.50
N GLU A 133 7.30 -24.62 -3.65
CA GLU A 133 8.43 -24.84 -4.57
C GLU A 133 9.09 -23.53 -5.02
N ASN A 134 8.28 -22.50 -5.26
CA ASN A 134 8.76 -21.19 -5.70
C ASN A 134 9.44 -20.40 -4.57
N MET A 135 8.92 -20.51 -3.34
CA MET A 135 9.30 -19.61 -2.24
C MET A 135 10.23 -20.26 -1.21
N ALA A 136 10.20 -21.58 -1.01
CA ALA A 136 10.95 -22.24 0.07
C ALA A 136 12.47 -22.09 -0.02
N ARG A 137 13.00 -21.77 -1.22
CA ARG A 137 14.42 -21.46 -1.41
C ARG A 137 14.78 -20.02 -1.06
N LEU A 138 13.81 -19.12 -1.16
CA LEU A 138 13.98 -17.69 -0.95
C LEU A 138 13.69 -17.30 0.51
N ASP A 139 12.72 -17.98 1.12
CA ASP A 139 12.18 -17.61 2.41
C ASP A 139 11.90 -18.89 3.24
N PRO A 140 12.53 -19.03 4.43
CA PRO A 140 12.37 -20.21 5.29
C PRO A 140 10.92 -20.41 5.77
N ASP A 141 10.09 -19.37 5.79
CA ASP A 141 8.69 -19.47 6.19
C ASP A 141 7.86 -20.33 5.23
N TYR A 142 8.33 -20.54 4.01
CA TYR A 142 7.64 -21.39 3.04
C TYR A 142 8.07 -22.85 3.10
N LYS A 143 8.98 -23.22 4.01
CA LYS A 143 9.37 -24.61 4.20
C LYS A 143 8.19 -25.43 4.76
N SER A 144 7.85 -26.53 4.10
CA SER A 144 6.72 -27.39 4.45
C SER A 144 5.39 -26.64 4.46
N PHE A 145 5.27 -25.54 3.71
CA PHE A 145 4.11 -24.65 3.70
C PHE A 145 2.82 -25.39 3.35
N ASP A 146 2.82 -26.25 2.32
CA ASP A 146 1.62 -27.01 1.93
C ASP A 146 1.10 -27.88 3.08
N GLN A 147 2.01 -28.61 3.73
CA GLN A 147 1.67 -29.48 4.85
C GLN A 147 1.16 -28.68 6.05
N ARG A 148 1.82 -27.57 6.40
CA ARG A 148 1.43 -26.71 7.52
C ARG A 148 0.09 -26.03 7.29
N LEU A 149 -0.17 -25.55 6.07
CA LEU A 149 -1.44 -24.91 5.71
C LEU A 149 -2.59 -25.93 5.77
N ARG A 150 -2.40 -27.13 5.22
CA ARG A 150 -3.41 -28.20 5.29
C ARG A 150 -3.71 -28.63 6.72
N ALA A 151 -2.67 -28.79 7.55
CA ALA A 151 -2.85 -29.11 8.97
C ALA A 151 -3.59 -28.00 9.72
N PHE A 152 -3.27 -26.73 9.43
CA PHE A 152 -3.97 -25.58 9.99
C PHE A 152 -5.46 -25.56 9.61
N ILE A 153 -5.78 -25.79 8.33
CA ILE A 153 -7.16 -25.85 7.85
C ILE A 153 -7.90 -27.01 8.51
N ALA A 154 -7.29 -28.20 8.58
CA ALA A 154 -7.91 -29.36 9.20
C ALA A 154 -8.23 -29.16 10.69
N ASN A 155 -7.37 -28.44 11.41
CA ASN A 155 -7.58 -28.12 12.82
C ASN A 155 -8.62 -27.01 13.04
N SER A 156 -8.60 -25.97 12.19
CA SER A 156 -9.45 -24.78 12.36
C SER A 156 -10.84 -24.97 11.78
N LEU A 157 -10.96 -25.80 10.73
CA LEU A 157 -12.17 -26.05 9.95
C LEU A 157 -12.29 -27.56 9.67
N PRO A 158 -12.58 -28.38 10.69
CA PRO A 158 -12.60 -29.84 10.56
C PRO A 158 -13.63 -30.36 9.55
N GLU A 159 -14.72 -29.62 9.33
CA GLU A 159 -15.74 -29.96 8.33
C GLU A 159 -15.26 -29.72 6.88
N ASP A 160 -14.35 -28.77 6.69
CA ASP A 160 -13.74 -28.42 5.40
C ASP A 160 -12.36 -29.08 5.21
N ALA A 161 -11.95 -29.94 6.16
CA ALA A 161 -10.70 -30.67 6.11
C ALA A 161 -10.73 -31.64 4.92
N LEU A 162 -9.69 -31.56 4.08
CA LEU A 162 -9.50 -32.45 2.93
C LEU A 162 -9.53 -33.91 3.39
N ARG A 163 -10.52 -34.68 2.95
CA ARG A 163 -10.57 -36.12 3.23
C ARG A 163 -9.58 -36.82 2.29
N TYR A 164 -9.04 -37.95 2.76
CA TYR A 164 -8.05 -38.73 1.99
C TYR A 164 -8.57 -39.18 0.61
N GLU A 165 -9.88 -39.28 0.44
CA GLU A 165 -10.54 -39.56 -0.84
C GLU A 165 -10.39 -38.40 -1.85
N ASP A 166 -10.29 -37.15 -1.38
CA ASP A 166 -10.14 -35.94 -2.21
C ASP A 166 -8.74 -35.86 -2.85
N GLU A 167 -7.70 -36.49 -2.27
CA GLU A 167 -6.37 -36.54 -2.89
C GLU A 167 -6.32 -37.48 -4.10
N ILE A 168 -7.09 -38.58 -4.07
CA ILE A 168 -7.22 -39.51 -5.20
C ILE A 168 -8.03 -38.84 -6.32
N TYR A 169 -9.12 -38.14 -5.98
CA TYR A 169 -9.88 -37.34 -6.93
C TYR A 169 -9.08 -36.17 -7.51
N ALA A 170 -8.29 -35.44 -6.71
CA ALA A 170 -7.44 -34.33 -7.19
C ALA A 170 -6.35 -34.79 -8.18
N SER A 171 -5.89 -36.04 -8.10
CA SER A 171 -4.97 -36.63 -9.07
C SER A 171 -5.65 -36.97 -10.41
N THR A 172 -6.97 -37.18 -10.40
CA THR A 172 -7.78 -37.56 -11.57
C THR A 172 -8.51 -36.35 -12.18
N PHE A 173 -8.88 -35.37 -11.36
CA PHE A 173 -9.57 -34.13 -11.71
C PHE A 173 -8.84 -32.93 -11.10
N PRO A 174 -7.94 -32.27 -11.85
CA PRO A 174 -7.09 -31.17 -11.33
C PRO A 174 -7.87 -29.93 -10.84
N TYR A 175 -9.18 -29.86 -11.12
CA TYR A 175 -10.07 -28.78 -10.67
C TYR A 175 -10.54 -28.93 -9.21
N ASP A 176 -10.35 -30.09 -8.56
CA ASP A 176 -10.73 -30.36 -7.15
C ASP A 176 -9.59 -30.14 -6.15
N SER A 177 -8.48 -29.53 -6.59
CA SER A 177 -7.36 -29.21 -5.70
C SER A 177 -7.51 -27.83 -5.06
N MET A 178 -7.15 -27.71 -3.77
CA MET A 178 -7.09 -26.42 -3.09
C MET A 178 -6.21 -25.45 -3.89
N SER A 179 -6.77 -24.30 -4.23
CA SER A 179 -6.05 -23.23 -4.91
C SER A 179 -5.91 -22.01 -4.01
N ILE A 180 -4.84 -21.25 -4.20
CA ILE A 180 -4.49 -20.10 -3.38
C ILE A 180 -4.05 -18.91 -4.22
N ARG A 181 -4.12 -17.72 -3.60
CA ARG A 181 -3.70 -16.44 -4.20
C ARG A 181 -3.18 -15.51 -3.12
N ARG A 182 -2.10 -14.80 -3.42
CA ARG A 182 -1.38 -13.94 -2.48
C ARG A 182 -1.68 -12.46 -2.66
N PHE A 183 -1.66 -11.72 -1.57
CA PHE A 183 -1.94 -10.29 -1.49
C PHE A 183 -0.87 -9.59 -0.66
N LYS A 184 -0.65 -8.29 -0.90
CA LYS A 184 0.36 -7.48 -0.20
C LYS A 184 -0.23 -6.41 0.71
N CYS A 185 -1.56 -6.33 0.77
CA CYS A 185 -2.27 -5.30 1.48
C CYS A 185 -3.58 -5.85 2.04
N VAL A 186 -3.93 -5.44 3.25
CA VAL A 186 -5.27 -5.63 3.81
C VAL A 186 -5.80 -4.31 4.36
N TYR A 187 -7.05 -4.01 4.03
CA TYR A 187 -7.84 -2.95 4.64
C TYR A 187 -8.65 -3.59 5.75
N LEU A 188 -8.39 -3.21 6.99
CA LEU A 188 -9.00 -3.79 8.17
C LEU A 188 -9.87 -2.74 8.84
N THR A 189 -11.12 -3.06 9.08
CA THR A 189 -12.14 -2.19 9.65
C THR A 189 -12.51 -2.73 11.02
N TYR A 190 -12.47 -1.88 12.04
CA TYR A 190 -12.70 -2.29 13.42
C TYR A 190 -13.48 -1.22 14.18
N GLN A 191 -14.15 -1.65 15.25
CA GLN A 191 -14.79 -0.73 16.16
C GLN A 191 -13.80 -0.28 17.24
N SER A 192 -13.65 1.04 17.38
CA SER A 192 -12.86 1.67 18.42
C SER A 192 -13.45 1.40 19.81
N VAL A 193 -12.63 0.99 20.79
CA VAL A 193 -13.04 0.81 22.18
C VAL A 193 -13.19 2.15 22.91
N VAL A 194 -12.73 3.25 22.33
CA VAL A 194 -12.78 4.58 22.94
C VAL A 194 -14.18 5.19 22.79
N ASP A 195 -14.70 5.15 21.57
CA ASP A 195 -15.88 5.92 21.15
C ASP A 195 -16.88 5.09 20.34
N TRP A 196 -16.62 3.79 20.15
CA TRP A 196 -17.46 2.86 19.41
C TRP A 196 -17.63 3.20 17.93
N THR A 197 -16.79 4.10 17.40
CA THR A 197 -16.80 4.47 15.99
C THR A 197 -16.06 3.45 15.15
N GLU A 198 -16.45 3.34 13.89
CA GLU A 198 -15.74 2.53 12.90
C GLU A 198 -14.43 3.21 12.50
N GLN A 199 -13.32 2.49 12.60
CA GLN A 199 -11.99 2.90 12.22
C GLN A 199 -11.41 1.93 11.17
N ARG A 200 -10.40 2.37 10.43
CA ARG A 200 -9.78 1.57 9.37
C ARG A 200 -8.26 1.65 9.37
N ASP A 201 -7.62 0.49 9.41
CA ASP A 201 -6.18 0.33 9.24
C ASP A 201 -5.85 -0.21 7.85
N ILE A 202 -4.72 0.24 7.29
CA ILE A 202 -4.17 -0.26 6.04
C ILE A 202 -2.83 -0.92 6.34
N LEU A 203 -2.81 -2.24 6.25
CA LEU A 203 -1.66 -3.05 6.64
C LEU A 203 -1.00 -3.67 5.42
N ARG A 204 0.33 -3.77 5.44
CA ARG A 204 1.15 -4.23 4.31
C ARG A 204 2.09 -5.37 4.73
N CYS A 205 2.32 -6.28 3.81
CA CYS A 205 3.30 -7.37 3.91
C CYS A 205 4.08 -7.49 2.60
N ASN A 206 4.82 -6.42 2.28
CA ASN A 206 5.53 -6.29 1.01
C ASN A 206 7.06 -6.39 1.22
N PRO A 207 7.75 -7.37 0.61
CA PRO A 207 9.20 -7.50 0.72
C PRO A 207 9.96 -6.33 0.08
N ASP A 208 9.38 -5.64 -0.91
CA ASP A 208 9.95 -4.44 -1.52
C ASP A 208 8.93 -3.29 -1.53
N PHE A 209 8.86 -2.58 -0.40
CA PHE A 209 8.07 -1.38 -0.22
C PHE A 209 8.98 -0.15 -0.21
N HIS A 210 9.23 0.41 -1.41
CA HIS A 210 10.13 1.55 -1.62
C HIS A 210 11.59 1.25 -1.26
N GLY A 211 12.11 0.10 -1.68
CA GLY A 211 13.50 -0.30 -1.45
C GLY A 211 13.77 -0.85 -0.06
N ARG A 212 12.71 -1.11 0.73
CA ARG A 212 12.79 -1.73 2.07
C ARG A 212 11.61 -2.67 2.26
N SER A 213 11.79 -3.74 3.01
CA SER A 213 10.68 -4.61 3.39
C SER A 213 9.74 -3.89 4.36
N ARG A 214 8.44 -4.14 4.23
CA ARG A 214 7.41 -3.63 5.13
C ARG A 214 6.44 -4.75 5.49
N HIS A 215 6.48 -5.14 6.75
CA HIS A 215 5.60 -6.13 7.35
C HIS A 215 4.97 -5.50 8.60
N ASP A 216 3.72 -5.09 8.47
CA ASP A 216 2.96 -4.43 9.52
C ASP A 216 2.47 -5.47 10.56
N CYS A 217 2.21 -5.01 11.79
CA CYS A 217 1.79 -5.88 12.89
C CYS A 217 0.29 -5.74 13.17
N VAL A 218 -0.29 -6.77 13.77
CA VAL A 218 -1.71 -6.87 14.11
C VAL A 218 -1.92 -7.37 15.52
N ILE A 219 -3.09 -7.05 16.06
CA ILE A 219 -3.69 -7.68 17.23
C ILE A 219 -4.56 -8.83 16.76
N ILE A 220 -4.39 -9.99 17.40
CA ILE A 220 -5.19 -11.20 17.17
C ILE A 220 -6.10 -11.41 18.38
N ASN A 221 -7.36 -11.72 18.10
CA ASN A 221 -8.33 -12.19 19.07
C ASN A 221 -8.23 -13.72 19.17
N ASP A 222 -7.55 -14.19 20.19
CA ASP A 222 -7.44 -15.61 20.52
C ASP A 222 -7.86 -15.86 21.98
N ASP A 223 -7.93 -17.14 22.36
CA ASP A 223 -8.28 -17.54 23.73
C ASP A 223 -7.13 -17.31 24.74
N ALA A 224 -6.01 -16.70 24.30
CA ALA A 224 -4.86 -16.49 25.15
C ALA A 224 -5.15 -15.38 26.19
N PRO A 225 -4.61 -15.50 27.41
CA PRO A 225 -4.77 -14.45 28.40
C PRO A 225 -3.98 -13.20 27.98
N GLY A 226 -4.70 -12.11 27.70
CA GLY A 226 -4.13 -10.80 27.42
C GLY A 226 -4.25 -10.41 25.95
N ILE A 227 -3.26 -9.66 25.46
CA ILE A 227 -3.24 -9.19 24.08
C ILE A 227 -2.21 -9.97 23.27
N THR A 228 -2.67 -10.65 22.23
CA THR A 228 -1.80 -11.35 21.29
C THR A 228 -1.50 -10.45 20.11
N MET A 229 -0.21 -10.26 19.82
CA MET A 229 0.26 -9.49 18.68
C MET A 229 1.03 -10.39 17.73
N SER A 230 1.01 -10.05 16.44
CA SER A 230 1.82 -10.77 15.45
C SER A 230 2.18 -9.89 14.26
N ARG A 231 3.28 -10.20 13.57
CA ARG A 231 3.70 -9.53 12.34
C ARG A 231 3.18 -10.30 11.13
N ILE A 232 2.54 -9.63 10.18
CA ILE A 232 2.05 -10.26 8.95
C ILE A 232 3.23 -10.47 7.98
N GLN A 233 3.49 -11.72 7.63
CA GLN A 233 4.47 -12.11 6.60
C GLN A 233 3.83 -12.27 5.23
N ASP A 234 2.62 -12.81 5.16
CA ASP A 234 1.91 -13.00 3.89
C ASP A 234 0.39 -13.03 4.07
N LEU A 235 -0.36 -12.65 3.03
CA LEU A 235 -1.81 -12.67 3.01
C LEU A 235 -2.30 -13.56 1.89
N ILE A 236 -3.09 -14.58 2.20
CA ILE A 236 -3.45 -15.65 1.28
C ILE A 236 -4.95 -15.88 1.31
N ARG A 237 -5.58 -15.85 0.12
CA ARG A 237 -6.94 -16.35 -0.08
C ARG A 237 -6.87 -17.79 -0.57
N CYS A 238 -7.57 -18.69 0.09
CA CYS A 238 -7.66 -20.10 -0.26
C CYS A 238 -9.08 -20.42 -0.75
N TRP A 239 -9.17 -21.12 -1.88
CA TRP A 239 -10.39 -21.77 -2.36
C TRP A 239 -10.28 -23.25 -2.04
N LEU A 240 -11.09 -23.71 -1.09
CA LEU A 240 -11.11 -25.09 -0.64
C LEU A 240 -11.96 -25.95 -1.60
N PRO A 241 -11.71 -27.26 -1.69
CA PRO A 241 -12.53 -28.17 -2.50
C PRO A 241 -13.99 -28.27 -2.04
N SER A 242 -14.28 -27.96 -0.77
CA SER A 242 -15.66 -27.82 -0.28
C SER A 242 -16.45 -26.69 -0.96
N GLY A 243 -15.78 -25.85 -1.76
CA GLY A 243 -16.34 -24.64 -2.37
C GLY A 243 -16.21 -23.40 -1.48
N LYS A 244 -15.81 -23.57 -0.21
CA LYS A 244 -15.59 -22.48 0.73
C LYS A 244 -14.34 -21.68 0.38
N VAL A 245 -14.43 -20.36 0.57
CA VAL A 245 -13.30 -19.45 0.41
C VAL A 245 -12.91 -18.92 1.78
N ILE A 246 -11.64 -19.07 2.14
CA ILE A 246 -11.10 -18.59 3.41
C ILE A 246 -9.94 -17.64 3.17
N ASP A 247 -9.80 -16.66 4.05
CA ASP A 247 -8.70 -15.71 4.04
C ASP A 247 -7.80 -15.96 5.26
N VAL A 248 -6.52 -16.18 5.00
CA VAL A 248 -5.52 -16.58 6.00
C VAL A 248 -4.34 -15.62 5.93
N ALA A 249 -3.76 -15.29 7.08
CA ALA A 249 -2.46 -14.64 7.16
C ALA A 249 -1.39 -15.63 7.63
N LEU A 250 -0.22 -15.57 7.01
CA LEU A 250 1.02 -16.12 7.54
C LEU A 250 1.64 -15.08 8.45
N ILE A 251 1.94 -15.43 9.68
CA ILE A 251 2.33 -14.49 10.73
C ILE A 251 3.56 -14.95 11.51
N HIS A 252 4.30 -14.01 12.08
CA HIS A 252 5.21 -14.26 13.20
C HIS A 252 4.56 -13.81 14.50
N GLY A 253 4.42 -14.73 15.45
CA GLY A 253 3.97 -14.42 16.80
C GLY A 253 4.97 -13.53 17.54
N PHE A 254 4.50 -12.96 18.65
CA PHE A 254 5.35 -12.26 19.59
C PHE A 254 5.23 -12.89 20.97
N SER A 255 6.38 -13.26 21.54
CA SER A 255 6.49 -13.82 22.88
C SER A 255 7.03 -12.77 23.87
N PRO A 256 6.72 -12.85 25.18
CA PRO A 256 7.32 -11.97 26.17
C PRO A 256 8.86 -12.09 26.17
N SER A 257 9.57 -10.97 26.01
CA SER A 257 11.03 -10.99 26.01
C SER A 257 11.58 -11.14 27.43
N LYS A 258 12.68 -11.89 27.57
CA LYS A 258 13.48 -11.94 28.81
C LYS A 258 14.36 -10.71 28.98
N TRP A 259 14.66 -10.02 27.88
CA TRP A 259 15.49 -8.83 27.90
C TRP A 259 14.73 -7.65 28.51
N ARG A 260 15.44 -6.81 29.28
CA ARG A 260 14.87 -5.61 29.89
C ARG A 260 15.72 -4.38 29.54
N PRO A 261 15.09 -3.25 29.22
CA PRO A 261 15.82 -2.02 28.99
C PRO A 261 16.43 -1.52 30.29
N ARG A 262 17.54 -0.78 30.16
CA ARG A 262 18.21 -0.15 31.30
C ARG A 262 17.31 0.86 32.02
N THR A 263 16.45 1.54 31.27
CA THR A 263 15.46 2.47 31.79
C THR A 263 14.07 1.88 31.54
N VAL A 264 13.34 1.57 32.61
CA VAL A 264 11.97 1.06 32.54
C VAL A 264 11.02 2.21 32.83
N TRP A 265 9.97 2.36 32.02
CA TRP A 265 8.87 3.31 32.26
C TRP A 265 7.54 2.55 32.38
N LYS A 266 6.51 3.19 32.96
CA LYS A 266 5.16 2.59 33.05
C LYS A 266 4.65 2.32 31.63
N GLY A 267 4.17 1.10 31.36
CA GLY A 267 3.73 0.68 30.02
C GLY A 267 4.85 0.16 29.11
N CYS A 268 6.13 0.18 29.54
CA CYS A 268 7.23 -0.38 28.77
C CYS A 268 7.09 -1.91 28.63
N ARG A 269 6.55 -2.38 27.51
CA ARG A 269 6.43 -3.80 27.18
C ARG A 269 7.42 -4.18 26.09
N VAL A 270 8.19 -5.22 26.36
CA VAL A 270 9.18 -5.77 25.44
C VAL A 270 8.74 -7.16 25.03
N ILE A 271 8.70 -7.37 23.73
CA ILE A 271 8.32 -8.62 23.08
C ILE A 271 9.45 -9.10 22.17
N GLU A 272 9.50 -10.39 21.91
CA GLU A 272 10.46 -11.03 21.01
C GLU A 272 9.67 -11.70 19.88
N GLU A 273 10.04 -11.41 18.64
CA GLU A 273 9.40 -12.00 17.46
C GLU A 273 9.78 -13.48 17.35
N ASP A 274 8.79 -14.33 17.13
CA ASP A 274 9.00 -15.76 16.96
C ASP A 274 9.71 -16.02 15.61
N LYS A 275 10.59 -17.01 15.60
CA LYS A 275 11.36 -17.39 14.38
C LYS A 275 10.58 -18.28 13.43
N ILE A 276 9.46 -18.84 13.89
CA ILE A 276 8.67 -19.81 13.15
C ILE A 276 7.34 -19.15 12.86
N SER A 277 7.00 -19.10 11.57
CA SER A 277 5.68 -18.64 11.17
C SER A 277 4.56 -19.57 11.58
N SER A 278 3.38 -19.00 11.79
CA SER A 278 2.12 -19.72 11.99
C SER A 278 1.04 -19.12 11.09
N PHE A 279 -0.13 -19.75 11.06
CA PHE A 279 -1.27 -19.27 10.31
C PHE A 279 -2.35 -18.78 11.26
N VAL A 280 -3.09 -17.77 10.82
CA VAL A 280 -4.29 -17.27 11.49
C VAL A 280 -5.38 -16.98 10.46
N LEU A 281 -6.63 -17.29 10.79
CA LEU A 281 -7.77 -16.86 9.96
C LEU A 281 -7.94 -15.35 10.13
N MET A 282 -8.18 -14.65 9.03
CA MET A 282 -8.31 -13.18 9.05
C MET A 282 -9.47 -12.69 9.93
N GLU A 283 -10.46 -13.54 10.21
CA GLU A 283 -11.57 -13.25 11.13
C GLU A 283 -11.13 -12.99 12.57
N TYR A 284 -10.00 -13.54 13.00
CA TYR A 284 -9.43 -13.30 14.32
C TYR A 284 -8.56 -12.05 14.37
N VAL A 285 -8.29 -11.40 13.23
CA VAL A 285 -7.48 -10.19 13.20
C VAL A 285 -8.34 -8.99 13.56
N VAL A 286 -7.99 -8.29 14.64
CA VAL A 286 -8.80 -7.20 15.20
C VAL A 286 -8.45 -5.86 14.56
N ARG A 287 -7.20 -5.43 14.73
CA ARG A 287 -6.68 -4.14 14.23
C ARG A 287 -5.17 -4.21 14.03
N GLY A 288 -4.60 -3.21 13.38
CA GLY A 288 -3.16 -3.02 13.32
C GLY A 288 -2.57 -2.59 14.66
N CYS A 289 -1.29 -2.88 14.88
CA CYS A 289 -0.52 -2.33 15.99
C CYS A 289 0.88 -1.91 15.52
N LEU A 290 1.48 -0.95 16.23
CA LEU A 290 2.87 -0.57 15.98
C LEU A 290 3.79 -1.27 16.97
N VAL A 291 4.76 -1.96 16.39
CA VAL A 291 5.86 -2.61 17.09
C VAL A 291 7.16 -2.04 16.54
N CYS A 292 8.02 -1.56 17.43
CA CYS A 292 9.27 -0.88 17.08
C CYS A 292 10.47 -1.72 17.53
N PRO A 293 11.44 -2.03 16.64
CA PRO A 293 12.62 -2.78 17.04
C PRO A 293 13.43 -2.03 18.09
N VAL A 294 14.00 -2.77 19.05
CA VAL A 294 14.95 -2.20 20.00
C VAL A 294 16.22 -1.79 19.23
N SER A 295 16.45 -0.48 19.12
CA SER A 295 17.62 0.05 18.43
C SER A 295 18.90 -0.31 19.17
N GLY A 296 19.89 -0.87 18.47
CA GLY A 296 21.25 -1.01 19.00
C GLY A 296 22.03 -2.23 18.51
N ARG A 297 21.37 -3.24 17.93
CA ARG A 297 22.03 -4.44 17.39
C ARG A 297 21.28 -5.01 16.20
N GLU A 298 22.02 -5.36 15.15
CA GLU A 298 21.47 -6.10 14.01
C GLU A 298 21.09 -7.52 14.45
N GLY A 299 19.90 -7.98 14.05
CA GLY A 299 19.43 -9.35 14.29
C GLY A 299 18.72 -9.59 15.63
N GLU A 300 18.49 -8.56 16.45
CA GLU A 300 17.62 -8.70 17.63
C GLU A 300 16.15 -8.73 17.20
N LEU A 301 15.47 -9.82 17.53
CA LEU A 301 14.01 -9.99 17.37
C LEU A 301 13.22 -9.27 18.48
N THR A 302 13.93 -8.55 19.34
CA THR A 302 13.37 -7.81 20.46
C THR A 302 12.76 -6.49 19.98
N ASN A 303 11.52 -6.24 20.38
CA ASN A 303 10.77 -5.07 20.00
C ASN A 303 10.04 -4.46 21.20
N TYR A 304 9.76 -3.17 21.12
CA TYR A 304 8.83 -2.46 21.98
C TYR A 304 7.44 -2.43 21.38
N ILE A 305 6.43 -2.60 22.22
CA ILE A 305 5.04 -2.26 21.87
C ILE A 305 4.89 -0.74 21.99
N VAL A 306 4.31 -0.11 20.98
CA VAL A 306 4.00 1.33 21.01
C VAL A 306 2.48 1.49 21.20
N ASP A 307 2.07 1.77 22.43
CA ASP A 307 0.66 1.92 22.84
C ASP A 307 0.19 3.38 22.86
N THR A 308 1.07 4.34 22.58
CA THR A 308 0.80 5.79 22.67
C THR A 308 0.37 6.44 21.36
N ILE A 309 0.23 5.66 20.27
CA ILE A 309 -0.11 6.21 18.94
C ILE A 309 -1.55 6.71 18.91
N ASP A 310 -2.44 5.96 19.54
CA ASP A 310 -3.85 6.29 19.63
C ASP A 310 -4.43 5.74 20.93
N SER A 311 -5.53 6.35 21.38
CA SER A 311 -6.21 6.00 22.62
C SER A 311 -6.83 4.60 22.61
N ASP A 312 -7.23 4.10 21.44
CA ASP A 312 -7.77 2.74 21.30
C ASP A 312 -6.69 1.69 21.59
N MET A 313 -5.47 1.90 21.10
CA MET A 313 -4.32 1.02 21.33
C MET A 313 -3.95 1.02 22.81
N LEU A 314 -3.92 2.21 23.42
CA LEU A 314 -3.64 2.36 24.84
C LEU A 314 -4.60 1.54 25.71
N LEU A 315 -5.91 1.63 25.44
CA LEU A 315 -6.94 0.92 26.17
C LEU A 315 -6.90 -0.59 25.92
N ARG A 316 -6.62 -1.05 24.70
CA ARG A 316 -6.50 -2.49 24.40
C ARG A 316 -5.29 -3.12 25.09
N VAL A 317 -4.17 -2.41 25.14
CA VAL A 317 -2.93 -2.94 25.75
C VAL A 317 -3.03 -2.94 27.27
N ASN A 318 -3.49 -1.83 27.85
CA ASN A 318 -3.40 -1.59 29.30
C ASN A 318 -4.72 -1.84 30.05
N GLY A 319 -5.84 -1.97 29.35
CA GLY A 319 -7.16 -2.07 29.95
C GLY A 319 -7.70 -0.72 30.43
N TRP A 320 -8.90 -0.78 31.01
CA TRP A 320 -9.55 0.34 31.68
C TRP A 320 -9.03 0.37 33.14
N GLU A 321 -7.95 1.11 33.41
CA GLU A 321 -7.55 1.46 34.78
C GLU A 321 -8.48 2.51 35.38
#